data_AF-A0A9W8H4A9-F1
#
_entry.id   AF-A0A9W8H4A9-F1
#
_cell.length_a   1.000
_cell.length_b   1.000
_cell.length_c   1.000
_cell.angle_alpha   90.00
_cell.angle_beta   90.00
_cell.angle_gamma   90.00
#
_symmetry.space_group_name_H-M   'P 1'
#
loop_
_entity.id
_entity.type
_entity.pdbx_description
1 polymer ?
#
loop_
_entity_poly.entity_id
_entity_poly.type
_entity_poly.pdbx_seq_one_letter_code
_entity_poly.pdbx_strand_id
1 'polypeptide(L)'
;MRARGILGRSKRWIGGFIHRFLFENDYLRDEYFTTSYMVPQRLLLCIRVVLFFYCLAVLATNLSINIVHEAGWSWAVYFTTLTYIGITMYYWFAAYNTARCLLKHRRVSRGSVAGRTISHPTPLPPDQLVLLAAASNRVFGTPASLVPVDGRAGYRETGLDRVRLLRLDTYHVNESQTNSEVSETVQDMSPLSDISVHSEVDITASTKISEQPARSAAHQLSLATQWILYELFACYAPLVSIIYWSILFPTQPAMDTVADMWTSVSMHALNTVLMGLEVLVFARSPFRWTHVSVALSAMLVYLGLVYMMVGLYDFYVYPFFSVQYFGAGGVAVFCVLLLDVAAISWVVLLMIHHWRDKAYPRKWPPVQCTPIAA
;
A
#
# COMPACT_ATOMS: atom_id res chain seq x y z
N MET A 1 7.66 -33.31 31.17
CA MET A 1 8.03 -33.39 29.73
C MET A 1 7.04 -32.74 28.75
N ARG A 2 5.77 -32.43 29.11
CA ARG A 2 4.76 -31.85 28.17
C ARG A 2 5.01 -30.41 27.69
N ALA A 3 5.64 -29.55 28.50
CA ALA A 3 5.81 -28.12 28.19
C ALA A 3 6.76 -27.84 27.00
N ARG A 4 7.81 -28.66 26.80
CA ARG A 4 8.74 -28.51 25.66
C ARG A 4 8.05 -28.68 24.30
N GLY A 5 7.02 -29.53 24.22
CA GLY A 5 6.26 -29.75 22.98
C GLY A 5 5.32 -28.60 22.60
N ILE A 6 4.83 -27.83 23.58
CA ILE A 6 3.94 -26.68 23.32
C ILE A 6 4.75 -25.51 22.75
N LEU A 7 5.90 -25.21 23.35
CA LEU A 7 6.78 -24.12 22.89
C LEU A 7 7.34 -24.37 21.48
N GLY A 8 7.63 -25.63 21.12
CA GLY A 8 8.07 -25.98 19.76
C GLY A 8 6.97 -25.78 18.71
N ARG A 9 5.71 -26.08 19.05
CA ARG A 9 4.56 -25.87 18.14
C ARG A 9 4.28 -24.39 17.91
N SER A 10 4.29 -23.56 18.96
CA SER A 10 4.06 -22.12 18.81
C SER A 10 5.15 -21.43 17.98
N LYS A 11 6.43 -21.77 18.18
CA LYS A 11 7.54 -21.22 17.38
C LYS A 11 7.40 -21.53 15.89
N ARG A 12 7.04 -22.77 15.53
CA ARG A 12 6.81 -23.14 14.13
C ARG A 12 5.61 -22.42 13.53
N TRP A 13 4.53 -22.25 14.31
CA TRP A 13 3.34 -21.55 13.86
C TRP A 13 3.60 -20.05 13.64
N ILE A 14 4.24 -19.36 14.59
CA ILE A 14 4.62 -17.95 14.48
C ILE A 14 5.60 -17.73 13.32
N GLY A 15 6.64 -18.57 13.22
CA GLY A 15 7.60 -18.50 12.12
C GLY A 15 6.93 -18.70 10.75
N GLY A 16 6.02 -19.66 10.65
CA GLY A 16 5.20 -19.87 9.45
C GLY A 16 4.34 -18.67 9.12
N PHE A 17 3.61 -18.12 10.09
CA PHE A 17 2.79 -16.93 9.90
C PHE A 17 3.61 -15.73 9.42
N ILE A 18 4.74 -15.44 10.06
CA ILE A 18 5.64 -14.33 9.66
C ILE A 18 6.18 -14.57 8.25
N HIS A 19 6.59 -15.79 7.92
CA HIS A 19 7.06 -16.12 6.57
C HIS A 19 5.97 -15.87 5.52
N ARG A 20 4.75 -16.38 5.74
CA ARG A 20 3.62 -16.17 4.82
C ARG A 20 3.29 -14.69 4.69
N PHE A 21 3.24 -13.96 5.81
CA PHE A 21 2.97 -12.54 5.80
C PHE A 21 4.04 -11.73 5.05
N LEU A 22 5.32 -12.08 5.18
CA LEU A 22 6.42 -11.33 4.55
C LEU A 22 6.67 -11.73 3.09
N PHE A 23 6.50 -12.99 2.71
CA PHE A 23 6.94 -13.49 1.40
C PHE A 23 5.80 -13.94 0.49
N GLU A 24 4.67 -14.40 1.06
CA GLU A 24 3.50 -14.88 0.29
C GLU A 24 2.40 -13.81 0.18
N ASN A 25 2.61 -12.63 0.77
CA ASN A 25 1.64 -11.55 0.73
C ASN A 25 1.79 -10.70 -0.52
N ASP A 26 0.85 -10.85 -1.46
CA ASP A 26 0.81 -10.12 -2.73
C ASP A 26 0.72 -8.60 -2.59
N TYR A 27 0.42 -8.09 -1.40
CA TYR A 27 0.28 -6.66 -1.14
C TYR A 27 1.59 -6.01 -0.71
N LEU A 28 2.61 -6.79 -0.31
CA LEU A 28 3.96 -6.30 -0.03
C LEU A 28 4.77 -6.10 -1.32
N ARG A 29 4.26 -5.27 -2.22
CA ARG A 29 4.91 -4.89 -3.48
C ARG A 29 5.33 -3.43 -3.48
N ASP A 30 6.51 -3.15 -4.03
CA ASP A 30 7.06 -1.80 -4.13
C ASP A 30 6.08 -0.80 -4.75
N GLU A 31 5.26 -1.23 -5.71
CA GLU A 31 4.28 -0.36 -6.39
C GLU A 31 3.31 0.31 -5.42
N TYR A 32 2.88 -0.36 -4.35
CA TYR A 32 1.91 0.19 -3.40
C TYR A 32 2.53 1.21 -2.44
N PHE A 33 3.83 1.09 -2.17
CA PHE A 33 4.51 1.87 -1.13
C PHE A 33 5.39 2.99 -1.67
N THR A 34 5.80 2.90 -2.94
CA THR A 34 6.77 3.80 -3.55
C THR A 34 6.21 4.66 -4.68
N THR A 35 4.93 4.50 -5.05
CA THR A 35 4.27 5.30 -6.09
C THR A 35 3.09 6.09 -5.53
N SER A 36 2.67 7.13 -6.25
CA SER A 36 1.55 8.01 -5.91
C SER A 36 0.55 8.09 -7.07
N TYR A 37 -0.69 8.47 -6.75
CA TYR A 37 -1.75 8.74 -7.74
C TYR A 37 -1.48 9.98 -8.57
N MET A 38 -0.97 11.05 -7.94
CA MET A 38 -0.89 12.38 -8.56
C MET A 38 0.56 12.83 -8.79
N VAL A 39 1.51 12.34 -7.97
CA VAL A 39 2.87 12.88 -7.93
C VAL A 39 3.88 11.93 -8.58
N PRO A 40 4.76 12.41 -9.47
CA PRO A 40 5.87 11.62 -10.00
C PRO A 40 6.77 11.08 -8.88
N GLN A 41 7.27 9.85 -9.03
CA GLN A 41 8.01 9.14 -7.97
C GLN A 41 9.21 9.92 -7.39
N ARG A 42 9.93 10.71 -8.21
CA ARG A 42 11.05 11.54 -7.73
C ARG A 42 10.58 12.68 -6.83
N LEU A 43 9.49 13.34 -7.20
CA LEU A 43 8.90 14.42 -6.39
C LEU A 43 8.30 13.85 -5.11
N LEU A 44 7.67 12.68 -5.17
CA LEU A 44 7.17 11.96 -3.99
C LEU A 44 8.29 11.68 -2.98
N LEU A 45 9.47 11.25 -3.45
CA LEU A 45 10.64 11.08 -2.58
C LEU A 45 11.03 12.40 -1.89
N CYS A 46 11.15 13.49 -2.66
CA CYS A 46 11.50 14.80 -2.10
C CYS A 46 10.49 15.25 -1.03
N ILE A 47 9.20 15.11 -1.31
CA ILE A 47 8.12 15.44 -0.35
C ILE A 47 8.28 14.62 0.93
N ARG A 48 8.42 13.30 0.82
CA ARG A 48 8.55 12.42 2.01
C ARG A 48 9.79 12.73 2.84
N VAL A 49 10.91 13.07 2.21
CA VAL A 49 12.13 13.51 2.92
C VAL A 49 11.89 14.82 3.67
N VAL A 50 11.26 15.81 3.04
CA VAL A 50 10.92 17.09 3.68
C VAL A 50 9.97 16.86 4.86
N LEU A 51 8.91 16.07 4.68
CA LEU A 51 7.94 15.74 5.73
C LEU A 51 8.59 14.97 6.88
N PHE A 52 9.51 14.04 6.60
CA PHE A 52 10.28 13.36 7.64
C PHE A 52 11.07 14.34 8.51
N PHE A 53 11.86 15.24 7.90
CA PHE A 53 12.64 16.22 8.66
C PHE A 53 11.77 17.23 9.40
N TYR A 54 10.65 17.65 8.80
CA TYR A 54 9.68 18.49 9.49
C TYR A 54 9.10 17.81 10.73
N CYS A 55 8.65 16.55 10.62
CA CYS A 55 8.12 15.81 11.76
C CYS A 55 9.19 15.59 12.84
N LEU A 56 10.43 15.29 12.43
CA LEU A 56 11.54 15.16 13.36
C LEU A 56 11.83 16.47 14.11
N ALA A 57 11.78 17.61 13.43
CA ALA A 57 11.96 18.91 14.05
C ALA A 57 10.85 19.24 15.06
N VAL A 58 9.58 19.00 14.72
CA VAL A 58 8.44 19.16 15.64
C VAL A 58 8.60 18.28 16.87
N LEU A 59 8.98 17.01 16.69
CA LEU A 59 9.18 16.07 17.79
C LEU A 59 10.32 16.52 18.72
N ALA A 60 11.43 16.98 18.15
CA ALA A 60 12.57 17.50 18.90
C ALA A 60 12.20 18.77 19.68
N THR A 61 11.54 19.74 19.04
CA THR A 61 11.09 20.97 19.71
C THR A 61 10.08 20.67 20.82
N ASN A 62 9.11 19.80 20.58
CA ASN A 62 8.14 19.40 21.59
C ASN A 62 8.82 18.72 22.80
N LEU A 63 9.79 17.84 22.57
CA LEU A 63 10.60 17.26 23.64
C LEU A 63 11.40 18.34 24.40
N SER A 64 12.05 19.26 23.70
CA SER A 64 12.81 20.35 24.32
C SER A 64 11.94 21.23 25.22
N ILE A 65 10.74 21.61 24.75
CA ILE A 65 9.78 22.39 25.54
C ILE A 65 9.38 21.61 26.81
N ASN A 66 9.07 20.31 26.69
CA ASN A 66 8.72 19.48 27.85
C ASN A 66 9.88 19.33 28.85
N ILE A 67 11.13 19.24 28.38
CA ILE A 67 12.31 19.19 29.26
C ILE A 67 12.45 20.52 30.03
N VAL A 68 12.29 21.66 29.35
CA VAL A 68 12.37 22.99 29.97
C VAL A 68 11.29 23.19 31.03
N HIS A 69 10.11 22.61 30.83
CA HIS A 69 9.01 22.61 31.81
C HIS A 69 9.05 21.46 32.83
N GLU A 70 10.20 20.78 32.98
CA GLU A 70 10.39 19.67 33.94
C GLU A 70 9.43 18.46 33.72
N ALA A 71 8.73 18.41 32.58
CA ALA A 71 7.78 17.37 32.20
C ALA A 71 8.39 16.35 31.20
N GLY A 72 9.70 16.42 30.94
CA GLY A 72 10.38 15.57 29.94
C GLY A 72 10.28 14.06 30.22
N TRP A 73 10.11 13.66 31.48
CA TRP A 73 10.03 12.25 31.88
C TRP A 73 8.72 11.56 31.43
N SER A 74 7.61 12.30 31.32
CA SER A 74 6.31 11.78 30.88
C SER A 74 6.02 12.06 29.41
N TRP A 75 6.88 12.81 28.72
CA TRP A 75 6.70 13.21 27.33
C TRP A 75 6.31 12.05 26.39
N ALA A 76 6.98 10.91 26.52
CA ALA A 76 6.77 9.74 25.65
C ALA A 76 5.49 8.95 25.94
N VAL A 77 4.78 9.22 27.04
CA VAL A 77 3.58 8.46 27.42
C VAL A 77 2.29 9.07 26.90
N TYR A 78 2.34 10.29 26.36
CA TYR A 78 1.19 10.91 25.71
C TYR A 78 0.91 10.23 24.36
N PHE A 79 -0.37 9.91 24.11
CA PHE A 79 -0.80 9.27 22.87
C PHE A 79 -0.45 10.10 21.63
N THR A 80 -0.56 11.43 21.74
CA THR A 80 -0.14 12.38 20.71
C THR A 80 1.32 12.19 20.34
N THR A 81 2.22 12.11 21.33
CA THR A 81 3.65 11.91 21.12
C THR A 81 3.93 10.57 20.44
N LEU A 82 3.31 9.49 20.92
CA LEU A 82 3.47 8.16 20.32
C LEU A 82 2.98 8.12 18.87
N THR A 83 1.83 8.75 18.58
CA THR A 83 1.30 8.88 17.22
C THR A 83 2.27 9.66 16.33
N TYR A 84 2.83 10.76 16.84
CA TYR A 84 3.77 11.60 16.08
C TYR A 84 5.13 10.92 15.84
N ILE A 85 5.61 10.12 16.80
CA ILE A 85 6.75 9.21 16.59
C ILE A 85 6.43 8.22 15.46
N GLY A 86 5.23 7.63 15.48
CA GLY A 86 4.75 6.74 14.42
C GLY A 86 4.76 7.40 13.04
N ILE A 87 4.30 8.64 12.94
CA ILE A 87 4.30 9.44 11.69
C ILE A 87 5.72 9.72 11.21
N THR A 88 6.61 10.10 12.13
CA THR A 88 8.01 10.36 11.81
C THR A 88 8.68 9.10 11.26
N MET A 89 8.46 7.95 11.91
CA MET A 89 8.94 6.66 11.44
C MET A 89 8.30 6.26 10.10
N TYR A 90 7.01 6.52 9.92
CA TYR A 90 6.32 6.25 8.66
C TYR A 90 6.99 6.98 7.48
N TYR A 91 7.20 8.30 7.60
CA TYR A 91 7.83 9.07 6.53
C TYR A 91 9.28 8.66 6.28
N TRP A 92 10.01 8.23 7.31
CA TRP A 92 11.34 7.67 7.14
C TRP A 92 11.32 6.39 6.28
N PHE A 93 10.52 5.39 6.65
CA PHE A 93 10.41 4.14 5.89
C PHE A 93 9.86 4.39 4.48
N ALA A 94 8.89 5.29 4.33
CA ALA A 94 8.33 5.66 3.05
C ALA A 94 9.37 6.32 2.13
N ALA A 95 10.20 7.24 2.67
CA ALA A 95 11.31 7.84 1.93
C ALA A 95 12.38 6.79 1.57
N TYR A 96 12.76 5.93 2.52
CA TYR A 96 13.74 4.87 2.31
C TYR A 96 13.34 3.90 1.18
N ASN A 97 12.12 3.35 1.24
CA ASN A 97 11.62 2.41 0.24
C ASN A 97 11.50 3.08 -1.14
N THR A 98 11.07 4.35 -1.19
CA THR A 98 10.97 5.12 -2.44
C THR A 98 12.35 5.37 -3.06
N ALA A 99 13.33 5.78 -2.25
CA ALA A 99 14.72 5.99 -2.69
C ALA A 99 15.35 4.69 -3.21
N ARG A 100 15.14 3.57 -2.50
CA ARG A 100 15.64 2.25 -2.89
C ARG A 100 15.12 1.82 -4.26
N CYS A 101 13.81 1.94 -4.53
CA CYS A 101 13.25 1.57 -5.84
C CYS A 101 13.80 2.46 -6.95
N LEU A 102 13.95 3.77 -6.72
CA LEU A 102 14.57 4.69 -7.70
C LEU A 102 16.04 4.34 -8.00
N LEU A 103 16.84 3.99 -6.98
CA LEU A 103 18.23 3.58 -7.17
C LEU A 103 18.34 2.25 -7.93
N LYS A 104 17.45 1.30 -7.66
CA LYS A 104 17.38 0.03 -8.40
C LYS A 104 17.11 0.27 -9.88
N HIS A 105 16.14 1.12 -10.21
CA HIS A 105 15.82 1.48 -11.59
C HIS A 105 17.02 2.10 -12.33
N ARG A 106 17.77 2.99 -11.66
CA ARG A 106 18.99 3.59 -12.25
C ARG A 106 20.08 2.56 -12.55
N ARG A 107 20.27 1.56 -11.69
CA ARG A 107 21.28 0.49 -11.91
C ARG A 107 20.92 -0.36 -13.13
N VAL A 108 19.65 -0.78 -13.24
CA VAL A 108 19.17 -1.54 -14.40
C VAL A 108 19.32 -0.73 -15.68
N SER A 109 18.89 0.54 -15.67
CA SER A 109 19.01 1.43 -16.85
C SER A 109 20.46 1.60 -17.31
N ARG A 110 21.42 1.71 -16.38
CA ARG A 110 22.86 1.80 -16.73
C ARG A 110 23.42 0.48 -17.25
N GLY A 111 23.02 -0.65 -16.67
CA GLY A 111 23.45 -1.98 -17.12
C GLY A 111 22.98 -2.30 -18.55
N SER A 112 21.73 -1.94 -18.89
CA SER A 112 21.20 -2.14 -20.24
C SER A 112 21.92 -1.30 -21.30
N VAL A 113 22.44 -0.13 -20.95
CA VAL A 113 23.24 0.71 -21.87
C VAL A 113 24.65 0.16 -22.02
N ALA A 114 25.27 -0.32 -20.93
CA ALA A 114 26.63 -0.86 -20.97
C ALA A 114 26.73 -2.24 -21.67
N GLY A 115 25.69 -3.09 -21.54
CA GLY A 115 25.65 -4.41 -22.19
C GLY A 115 25.24 -4.36 -23.66
N ARG A 116 24.72 -3.22 -24.13
CA ARG A 116 24.52 -2.95 -25.55
C ARG A 116 25.82 -2.42 -26.14
N THR A 117 26.91 -3.15 -25.94
CA THR A 117 28.05 -3.10 -26.87
C THR A 117 27.41 -3.34 -28.23
N ILE A 118 27.46 -2.33 -29.09
CA ILE A 118 27.06 -2.47 -30.48
C ILE A 118 27.95 -3.59 -30.99
N SER A 119 27.46 -4.82 -31.02
CA SER A 119 27.98 -5.79 -31.96
C SER A 119 27.81 -5.08 -33.28
N HIS A 120 28.93 -4.58 -33.82
CA HIS A 120 28.94 -4.13 -35.21
C HIS A 120 28.23 -5.24 -35.97
N PRO A 121 27.16 -4.92 -36.72
CA PRO A 121 26.46 -5.93 -37.51
C PRO A 121 27.56 -6.65 -38.28
N THR A 122 27.75 -7.93 -37.98
CA THR A 122 28.70 -8.74 -38.72
C THR A 122 28.33 -8.54 -40.18
N PRO A 123 29.26 -8.09 -41.05
CA PRO A 123 28.91 -7.80 -42.42
C PRO A 123 28.15 -9.01 -42.97
N LEU A 124 26.89 -8.76 -43.37
CA LEU A 124 26.06 -9.82 -43.93
C LEU A 124 26.83 -10.44 -45.08
N PRO A 125 26.92 -11.77 -45.15
CA PRO A 125 27.59 -12.41 -46.27
C PRO A 125 26.91 -11.98 -47.59
N PRO A 126 27.66 -11.83 -48.69
CA PRO A 126 27.20 -11.14 -49.90
C PRO A 126 25.91 -11.72 -50.51
N ASP A 127 25.66 -13.00 -50.30
CA ASP A 127 24.48 -13.75 -50.72
C ASP A 127 23.20 -13.33 -49.98
N GLN A 128 23.30 -12.96 -48.71
CA GLN A 128 22.14 -12.47 -47.93
C GLN A 128 21.77 -11.02 -48.26
N LEU A 129 22.74 -10.22 -48.72
CA LEU A 129 22.50 -8.85 -49.21
C LEU A 129 21.60 -8.85 -50.45
N VAL A 130 21.74 -9.84 -51.33
CA VAL A 130 20.90 -10.00 -52.53
C VAL A 130 19.46 -10.39 -52.16
N LEU A 131 19.28 -11.27 -51.17
CA LEU A 131 17.97 -11.69 -50.68
C LEU A 131 17.21 -10.55 -49.97
N LEU A 132 17.90 -9.74 -49.16
CA LEU A 132 17.33 -8.55 -48.52
C LEU A 132 16.98 -7.44 -49.53
N ALA A 133 17.82 -7.24 -50.54
CA ALA A 133 17.52 -6.31 -51.64
C ALA A 133 16.31 -6.78 -52.48
N ALA A 134 16.20 -8.10 -52.74
CA ALA A 134 15.07 -8.69 -53.45
C ALA A 134 13.76 -8.66 -52.63
N ALA A 135 13.85 -8.79 -51.30
CA ALA A 135 12.69 -8.70 -50.40
C ALA A 135 12.17 -7.27 -50.23
N SER A 136 13.07 -6.28 -50.16
CA SER A 136 12.71 -4.85 -50.09
C SER A 136 11.90 -4.39 -51.32
N ASN A 137 12.25 -4.89 -52.51
CA ASN A 137 11.54 -4.57 -53.75
C ASN A 137 10.13 -5.19 -53.88
N ARG A 138 9.73 -6.14 -53.03
CA ARG A 138 8.36 -6.68 -53.03
C ARG A 138 7.39 -5.92 -52.14
N VAL A 139 7.88 -5.06 -51.24
CA VAL A 139 7.02 -4.34 -50.28
C VAL A 139 6.57 -2.98 -50.83
N PHE A 140 7.29 -2.41 -51.80
CA PHE A 140 6.83 -1.24 -52.56
C PHE A 140 5.95 -1.67 -53.75
N GLY A 141 4.77 -2.19 -53.43
CA GLY A 141 3.69 -2.33 -54.39
C GLY A 141 3.25 -0.96 -54.91
N THR A 142 3.06 -0.91 -56.24
CA THR A 142 2.46 0.14 -57.07
C THR A 142 1.66 1.24 -56.35
N PRO A 143 1.88 2.54 -56.68
CA PRO A 143 1.05 3.62 -56.18
C PRO A 143 -0.40 3.39 -56.64
N ALA A 144 -1.30 3.19 -55.67
CA ALA A 144 -2.72 3.13 -55.93
C ALA A 144 -3.19 4.48 -56.50
N SER A 145 -3.85 4.40 -57.65
CA SER A 145 -4.49 5.50 -58.36
C SER A 145 -5.41 6.30 -57.43
N LEU A 146 -5.11 7.60 -57.31
CA LEU A 146 -5.96 8.57 -56.63
C LEU A 146 -7.23 8.78 -57.48
N VAL A 147 -8.36 8.28 -57.01
CA VAL A 147 -9.68 8.62 -57.56
C VAL A 147 -10.10 9.99 -57.02
N PRO A 148 -10.45 10.97 -57.88
CA PRO A 148 -10.99 12.25 -57.43
C PRO A 148 -12.42 12.06 -56.94
N VAL A 149 -12.67 12.36 -55.66
CA VAL A 149 -14.03 12.45 -55.11
C VAL A 149 -14.46 13.91 -55.17
N ASP A 150 -15.30 14.22 -56.16
CA ASP A 150 -16.02 15.48 -56.27
C ASP A 150 -17.01 15.64 -55.10
N GLY A 151 -17.07 16.86 -54.56
CA GLY A 151 -17.70 17.14 -53.28
C GLY A 151 -19.17 17.54 -53.30
N ARG A 152 -19.82 17.46 -52.13
CA ARG A 152 -20.61 18.56 -51.55
C ARG A 152 -21.14 18.21 -50.14
N ALA A 153 -20.87 19.14 -49.22
CA ALA A 153 -21.72 19.62 -48.13
C ALA A 153 -22.19 18.65 -47.01
N GLY A 154 -21.76 18.93 -45.78
CA GLY A 154 -22.41 18.45 -44.56
C GLY A 154 -21.56 18.62 -43.30
N TYR A 155 -21.51 19.84 -42.76
CA TYR A 155 -20.88 20.15 -41.47
C TYR A 155 -21.85 19.77 -40.32
N ARG A 156 -21.49 18.79 -39.46
CA ARG A 156 -21.72 18.84 -37.99
C ARG A 156 -21.11 17.67 -37.22
N GLU A 157 -20.14 18.04 -36.38
CA GLU A 157 -19.57 17.46 -35.15
C GLU A 157 -20.06 16.09 -34.63
N THR A 158 -19.20 15.09 -34.85
CA THR A 158 -18.53 14.20 -33.87
C THR A 158 -19.25 13.80 -32.59
N GLY A 159 -19.97 12.68 -32.67
CA GLY A 159 -20.26 11.77 -31.56
C GLY A 159 -19.63 10.40 -31.82
N LEU A 160 -19.08 9.83 -30.75
CA LEU A 160 -18.81 8.41 -30.47
C LEU A 160 -19.01 7.39 -31.61
N ASP A 161 -17.94 6.67 -31.94
CA ASP A 161 -18.00 5.26 -32.36
C ASP A 161 -16.85 4.51 -31.65
N ARG A 162 -17.11 3.56 -30.74
CA ARG A 162 -17.50 2.16 -30.99
C ARG A 162 -16.56 1.44 -31.98
N VAL A 163 -15.53 0.81 -31.43
CA VAL A 163 -15.03 -0.47 -31.95
C VAL A 163 -14.94 -1.46 -30.77
N ARG A 164 -15.53 -2.63 -31.03
CA ARG A 164 -15.65 -3.81 -30.16
C ARG A 164 -14.33 -4.25 -29.54
N LEU A 165 -14.40 -4.70 -28.28
CA LEU A 165 -13.81 -5.98 -27.87
C LEU A 165 -14.68 -6.59 -26.76
N LEU A 166 -15.48 -7.57 -27.18
CA LEU A 166 -16.06 -8.58 -26.31
C LEU A 166 -14.93 -9.41 -25.70
N ARG A 167 -14.79 -9.35 -24.38
CA ARG A 167 -14.33 -10.49 -23.58
C ARG A 167 -14.93 -10.35 -22.18
N LEU A 168 -16.04 -11.06 -21.96
CA LEU A 168 -16.43 -11.50 -20.62
C LEU A 168 -15.29 -12.35 -20.07
N ASP A 169 -14.97 -12.19 -18.79
CA ASP A 169 -14.88 -13.34 -17.89
C ASP A 169 -15.13 -12.88 -16.45
N THR A 170 -16.32 -13.25 -16.00
CA THR A 170 -16.80 -13.22 -14.63
C THR A 170 -16.06 -14.33 -13.87
N TYR A 171 -15.18 -13.98 -12.94
CA TYR A 171 -14.63 -14.95 -12.00
C TYR A 171 -15.67 -15.21 -10.90
N HIS A 172 -16.54 -16.19 -11.15
CA HIS A 172 -17.28 -16.88 -10.09
C HIS A 172 -16.39 -17.99 -9.52
N VAL A 173 -16.09 -17.88 -8.22
CA VAL A 173 -15.53 -18.97 -7.42
C VAL A 173 -16.69 -19.90 -7.09
N ASN A 174 -16.75 -21.05 -7.75
CA ASN A 174 -17.59 -22.17 -7.33
C ASN A 174 -16.74 -23.13 -6.49
N GLU A 175 -17.03 -23.17 -5.19
CA GLU A 175 -16.75 -24.34 -4.36
C GLU A 175 -17.71 -25.48 -4.76
N SER A 176 -17.14 -26.66 -4.95
CA SER A 176 -17.81 -27.95 -4.99
C SER A 176 -16.99 -28.85 -4.05
N GLN A 177 -17.49 -29.72 -3.19
CA GLN A 177 -18.69 -30.56 -3.21
C GLN A 177 -19.03 -30.99 -1.76
N THR A 178 -20.28 -31.37 -1.51
CA THR A 178 -20.60 -32.60 -0.76
C THR A 178 -22.01 -33.09 -1.11
N ASN A 179 -22.04 -34.20 -1.85
CA ASN A 179 -22.99 -35.32 -1.89
C ASN A 179 -24.44 -35.11 -1.39
N SER A 180 -25.43 -35.49 -2.22
CA SER A 180 -26.11 -36.81 -2.18
C SER A 180 -27.38 -36.85 -3.05
N GLU A 181 -27.76 -38.08 -3.43
CA GLU A 181 -29.07 -38.55 -3.97
C GLU A 181 -29.37 -38.26 -5.46
N VAL A 182 -29.20 -39.24 -6.37
CA VAL A 182 -30.07 -40.40 -6.69
C VAL A 182 -31.41 -39.99 -7.30
N SER A 183 -31.52 -40.09 -8.63
CA SER A 183 -32.69 -40.70 -9.29
C SER A 183 -32.42 -41.01 -10.76
N GLU A 184 -32.79 -42.22 -11.15
CA GLU A 184 -32.71 -42.86 -12.47
C GLU A 184 -33.70 -42.25 -13.47
N THR A 185 -33.35 -42.14 -14.77
CA THR A 185 -34.22 -42.58 -15.89
C THR A 185 -33.46 -42.69 -17.23
N VAL A 186 -33.17 -43.93 -17.63
CA VAL A 186 -33.40 -44.66 -18.91
C VAL A 186 -33.49 -43.93 -20.28
N GLN A 187 -32.83 -44.57 -21.27
CA GLN A 187 -32.98 -44.55 -22.76
C GLN A 187 -32.47 -43.30 -23.50
N ASP A 188 -31.68 -43.37 -24.57
CA ASP A 188 -31.72 -44.31 -25.69
C ASP A 188 -30.37 -44.40 -26.43
N MET A 189 -30.09 -45.54 -27.07
CA MET A 189 -28.89 -45.81 -27.87
C MET A 189 -29.06 -45.36 -29.33
N SER A 190 -28.01 -44.79 -29.93
CA SER A 190 -27.64 -45.07 -31.33
C SER A 190 -26.19 -44.69 -31.65
N PRO A 191 -25.51 -45.43 -32.55
CA PRO A 191 -24.07 -45.34 -32.75
C PRO A 191 -23.72 -44.48 -33.97
N LEU A 192 -22.70 -43.63 -33.83
CA LEU A 192 -22.01 -43.05 -34.99
C LEU A 192 -20.53 -42.89 -34.69
N SER A 193 -19.81 -43.94 -35.08
CA SER A 193 -18.52 -43.98 -35.75
C SER A 193 -17.70 -42.68 -35.84
N ASP A 194 -16.47 -42.81 -35.36
CA ASP A 194 -15.23 -42.43 -36.03
C ASP A 194 -15.11 -40.99 -36.56
N ILE A 195 -14.38 -40.16 -35.80
CA ILE A 195 -13.25 -39.36 -36.31
C ILE A 195 -12.28 -39.16 -35.14
N SER A 196 -11.24 -39.99 -35.09
CA SER A 196 -10.07 -39.78 -34.25
C SER A 196 -9.14 -38.76 -34.93
N VAL A 197 -9.16 -37.51 -34.48
CA VAL A 197 -8.06 -36.57 -34.71
C VAL A 197 -7.52 -36.17 -33.35
N HIS A 198 -6.66 -37.05 -32.80
CA HIS A 198 -5.77 -36.70 -31.71
C HIS A 198 -4.71 -35.72 -32.25
N SER A 199 -5.03 -34.42 -32.30
CA SER A 199 -3.98 -33.42 -32.21
C SER A 199 -3.63 -33.28 -30.73
N GLU A 200 -2.70 -34.10 -30.29
CA GLU A 200 -1.96 -33.93 -29.04
C GLU A 200 -1.14 -32.64 -29.21
N VAL A 201 -1.82 -31.50 -29.09
CA VAL A 201 -1.16 -30.21 -28.95
C VAL A 201 -0.53 -30.31 -27.58
N ASP A 202 0.78 -30.51 -27.59
CA ASP A 202 1.65 -30.57 -26.45
C ASP A 202 1.60 -29.21 -25.73
N ILE A 203 0.55 -28.98 -24.94
CA ILE A 203 0.46 -27.89 -23.95
C ILE A 203 1.33 -28.28 -22.74
N THR A 204 2.53 -28.78 -23.02
CA THR A 204 3.65 -28.86 -22.08
C THR A 204 4.65 -27.75 -22.38
N ALA A 205 4.17 -26.66 -23.01
CA ALA A 205 4.81 -25.35 -22.99
C ALA A 205 4.82 -24.81 -21.55
N SER A 206 5.67 -25.44 -20.73
CA SER A 206 6.59 -24.79 -19.83
C SER A 206 6.02 -23.50 -19.26
N THR A 207 5.11 -23.65 -18.30
CA THR A 207 5.11 -22.78 -17.14
C THR A 207 6.49 -22.91 -16.48
N LYS A 208 7.52 -22.32 -17.10
CA LYS A 208 8.66 -21.78 -16.40
C LYS A 208 8.04 -20.76 -15.47
N ILE A 209 7.69 -21.25 -14.27
CA ILE A 209 7.45 -20.42 -13.11
C ILE A 209 8.68 -19.54 -13.08
N SER A 210 8.50 -18.30 -13.57
CA SER A 210 9.53 -17.28 -13.56
C SER A 210 9.94 -17.18 -12.10
N GLU A 211 11.09 -17.79 -11.77
CA GLU A 211 11.64 -17.75 -10.43
C GLU A 211 11.81 -16.27 -10.09
N GLN A 212 10.85 -15.72 -9.35
CA GLN A 212 10.95 -14.35 -8.90
C GLN A 212 12.23 -14.30 -8.08
N PRO A 213 13.18 -13.41 -8.44
CA PRO A 213 14.45 -13.34 -7.73
C PRO A 213 14.17 -13.17 -6.24
N ALA A 214 14.76 -14.07 -5.43
CA ALA A 214 14.48 -14.18 -4.01
C ALA A 214 14.46 -12.78 -3.35
N ARG A 215 13.29 -12.38 -2.85
CA ARG A 215 13.12 -11.06 -2.23
C ARG A 215 13.91 -11.04 -0.93
N SER A 216 14.80 -10.06 -0.75
CA SER A 216 15.55 -9.91 0.50
C SER A 216 14.60 -9.70 1.69
N ALA A 217 14.77 -10.48 2.76
CA ALA A 217 13.94 -10.40 3.97
C ALA A 217 13.89 -8.98 4.58
N ALA A 218 15.02 -8.27 4.59
CA ALA A 218 15.10 -6.90 5.10
C ALA A 218 14.23 -5.93 4.29
N HIS A 219 14.08 -6.17 2.98
CA HIS A 219 13.18 -5.38 2.13
C HIS A 219 11.71 -5.62 2.50
N GLN A 220 11.32 -6.89 2.63
CA GLN A 220 9.96 -7.25 2.98
C GLN A 220 9.58 -6.72 4.36
N LEU A 221 10.51 -6.80 5.32
CA LEU A 221 10.32 -6.22 6.64
C LEU A 221 10.14 -4.69 6.57
N SER A 222 10.95 -3.99 5.76
CA SER A 222 10.82 -2.54 5.56
C SER A 222 9.45 -2.15 4.97
N LEU A 223 8.95 -2.90 3.99
CA LEU A 223 7.62 -2.67 3.41
C LEU A 223 6.50 -2.97 4.40
N ALA A 224 6.61 -4.08 5.15
CA ALA A 224 5.66 -4.46 6.19
C ALA A 224 5.59 -3.41 7.30
N THR A 225 6.74 -2.91 7.77
CA THR A 225 6.80 -1.84 8.76
C THR A 225 6.16 -0.56 8.22
N GLN A 226 6.47 -0.16 6.98
CA GLN A 226 5.82 1.00 6.37
C GLN A 226 4.30 0.84 6.31
N TRP A 227 3.81 -0.36 5.99
CA TRP A 227 2.38 -0.65 5.91
C TRP A 227 1.69 -0.52 7.26
N ILE A 228 2.22 -1.19 8.30
CA ILE A 228 1.64 -1.13 9.64
C ILE A 228 1.66 0.31 10.16
N LEU A 229 2.77 1.03 9.98
CA LEU A 229 2.87 2.43 10.38
C LEU A 229 1.88 3.32 9.63
N TYR A 230 1.66 3.10 8.33
CA TYR A 230 0.65 3.81 7.55
C TYR A 230 -0.76 3.64 8.12
N GLU A 231 -1.14 2.41 8.44
CA GLU A 231 -2.49 2.12 8.93
C GLU A 231 -2.72 2.67 10.35
N LEU A 232 -1.72 2.53 11.23
CA LEU A 232 -1.77 3.12 12.58
C LEU A 232 -1.85 4.66 12.51
N PHE A 233 -1.03 5.28 11.66
CA PHE A 233 -1.07 6.71 11.40
C PHE A 233 -2.45 7.15 10.90
N ALA A 234 -2.97 6.50 9.85
CA ALA A 234 -4.25 6.86 9.26
C ALA A 234 -5.39 6.75 10.28
N CYS A 235 -5.38 5.71 11.11
CA CYS A 235 -6.40 5.45 12.12
C CYS A 235 -6.36 6.47 13.28
N TYR A 236 -5.17 6.81 13.78
CA TYR A 236 -5.01 7.57 15.03
C TYR A 236 -4.85 9.07 14.86
N ALA A 237 -4.41 9.54 13.69
CA ALA A 237 -4.29 10.97 13.42
C ALA A 237 -5.62 11.74 13.66
N PRO A 238 -6.78 11.32 13.11
CA PRO A 238 -8.06 11.97 13.37
C PRO A 238 -8.44 11.95 14.84
N LEU A 239 -8.19 10.82 15.52
CA LEU A 239 -8.54 10.63 16.92
C LEU A 239 -7.78 11.61 17.82
N VAL A 240 -6.47 11.79 17.58
CA VAL A 240 -5.65 12.78 18.28
C VAL A 240 -6.18 14.20 18.07
N SER A 241 -6.49 14.57 16.82
CA SER A 241 -7.02 15.90 16.52
C SER A 241 -8.37 16.14 17.18
N ILE A 242 -9.30 15.21 17.07
CA ILE A 242 -10.65 15.35 17.64
C ILE A 242 -10.56 15.48 19.15
N ILE A 243 -9.87 14.57 19.85
CA ILE A 243 -9.78 14.60 21.32
C ILE A 243 -9.09 15.86 21.80
N TYR A 244 -7.99 16.26 21.15
CA TYR A 244 -7.28 17.46 21.57
C TYR A 244 -8.18 18.70 21.42
N TRP A 245 -8.72 18.96 20.24
CA TRP A 245 -9.46 20.20 20.00
C TRP A 245 -10.83 20.24 20.67
N SER A 246 -11.47 19.10 20.92
CA SER A 246 -12.80 19.06 21.56
C SER A 246 -12.75 18.95 23.08
N ILE A 247 -11.75 18.27 23.66
CA ILE A 247 -11.71 17.94 25.10
C ILE A 247 -10.53 18.60 25.80
N LEU A 248 -9.31 18.49 25.24
CA LEU A 248 -8.10 18.90 25.97
C LEU A 248 -7.74 20.37 25.79
N PHE A 249 -8.02 20.96 24.63
CA PHE A 249 -7.68 22.35 24.32
C PHE A 249 -8.39 23.34 25.25
N PRO A 250 -9.69 23.20 25.58
CA PRO A 250 -10.36 24.09 26.52
C PRO A 250 -9.78 24.06 27.95
N THR A 251 -9.02 23.01 28.30
CA THR A 251 -8.38 22.90 29.62
C THR A 251 -6.93 23.37 29.63
N GLN A 252 -6.37 23.77 28.48
CA GLN A 252 -5.00 24.30 28.42
C GLN A 252 -4.98 25.78 28.85
N PRO A 253 -3.88 26.24 29.46
CA PRO A 253 -3.64 27.68 29.62
C PRO A 253 -3.61 28.38 28.26
N ALA A 254 -3.76 29.70 28.27
CA ALA A 254 -3.63 30.49 27.05
C ALA A 254 -2.28 30.20 26.36
N MET A 255 -2.31 30.09 25.04
CA MET A 255 -1.11 29.86 24.22
C MET A 255 -0.30 31.16 24.18
N ASP A 256 0.51 31.38 25.21
CA ASP A 256 1.19 32.66 25.45
C ASP A 256 2.37 32.89 24.51
N THR A 257 2.94 31.82 23.93
CA THR A 257 4.07 31.91 23.00
C THR A 257 3.73 31.38 21.61
N VAL A 258 4.42 31.93 20.60
CA VAL A 258 4.35 31.43 19.22
C VAL A 258 4.84 29.98 19.13
N ALA A 259 5.78 29.58 19.99
CA ALA A 259 6.29 28.21 20.04
C ALA A 259 5.24 27.22 20.54
N ASP A 260 4.45 27.59 21.55
CA ASP A 260 3.38 26.76 22.09
C ASP A 260 2.25 26.59 21.08
N MET A 261 1.85 27.69 20.43
CA MET A 261 0.86 27.66 19.35
C MET A 261 1.34 26.79 18.18
N TRP A 262 2.57 27.00 17.71
CA TRP A 262 3.14 26.22 16.61
C TRP A 262 3.25 24.73 16.96
N THR A 263 3.72 24.40 18.16
CA THR A 263 3.85 23.01 18.61
C THR A 263 2.48 22.35 18.73
N SER A 264 1.50 23.05 19.30
CA SER A 264 0.13 22.56 19.44
C SER A 264 -0.53 22.31 18.08
N VAL A 265 -0.44 23.28 17.17
CA VAL A 265 -0.97 23.11 15.80
C VAL A 265 -0.24 21.97 15.08
N SER A 266 1.07 21.85 15.21
CA SER A 266 1.85 20.81 14.54
C SER A 266 1.50 19.40 15.05
N MET A 267 1.50 19.21 16.37
CA MET A 267 1.25 17.91 17.01
C MET A 267 -0.22 17.47 16.89
N HIS A 268 -1.17 18.42 16.94
CA HIS A 268 -2.59 18.10 17.07
C HIS A 268 -3.42 18.37 15.81
N ALA A 269 -3.14 19.42 15.02
CA ALA A 269 -3.91 19.70 13.80
C ALA A 269 -3.22 19.14 12.54
N LEU A 270 -1.92 19.42 12.37
CA LEU A 270 -1.20 18.99 11.17
C LEU A 270 -1.04 17.48 11.08
N ASN A 271 -1.15 16.76 12.19
CA ASN A 271 -1.24 15.30 12.20
C ASN A 271 -2.35 14.78 11.24
N THR A 272 -3.59 15.28 11.38
CA THR A 272 -4.71 14.90 10.49
C THR A 272 -4.55 15.46 9.08
N VAL A 273 -3.96 16.64 8.91
CA VAL A 273 -3.71 17.21 7.57
C VAL A 273 -2.71 16.35 6.80
N LEU A 274 -1.59 15.98 7.43
CA LEU A 274 -0.59 15.11 6.86
C LEU A 274 -1.17 13.73 6.53
N MET A 275 -2.06 13.21 7.39
CA MET A 275 -2.78 11.96 7.14
C MET A 275 -3.67 12.09 5.91
N GLY A 276 -4.46 13.16 5.82
CA GLY A 276 -5.34 13.40 4.68
C GLY A 276 -4.58 13.51 3.37
N LEU A 277 -3.44 14.21 3.37
CA LEU A 277 -2.57 14.29 2.20
C LEU A 277 -2.01 12.92 1.81
N GLU A 278 -1.52 12.14 2.77
CA GLU A 278 -0.98 10.82 2.47
C GLU A 278 -2.09 9.87 1.98
N VAL A 279 -3.24 9.81 2.63
CA VAL A 279 -4.36 8.94 2.24
C VAL A 279 -4.93 9.36 0.88
N LEU A 280 -5.13 10.65 0.61
CA LEU A 280 -5.86 11.10 -0.59
C LEU A 280 -4.95 11.32 -1.80
N VAL A 281 -3.68 11.69 -1.60
CA VAL A 281 -2.79 12.16 -2.68
C VAL A 281 -1.60 11.23 -2.90
N PHE A 282 -0.90 10.85 -1.81
CA PHE A 282 0.43 10.25 -1.93
C PHE A 282 0.44 8.73 -1.88
N ALA A 283 -0.15 8.11 -0.86
CA ALA A 283 -0.07 6.67 -0.64
C ALA A 283 -0.99 5.90 -1.57
N ARG A 284 -0.45 4.81 -2.11
CA ARG A 284 -1.21 3.74 -2.75
C ARG A 284 -1.26 2.48 -1.89
N SER A 285 -0.96 2.63 -0.61
CA SER A 285 -0.94 1.52 0.32
C SER A 285 -2.36 0.97 0.46
N PRO A 286 -2.53 -0.36 0.38
CA PRO A 286 -3.82 -1.00 0.59
C PRO A 286 -4.21 -0.88 2.06
N PHE A 287 -5.49 -0.63 2.32
CA PHE A 287 -6.04 -0.58 3.69
C PHE A 287 -6.99 -1.76 3.88
N ARG A 288 -6.75 -2.60 4.89
CA ARG A 288 -7.39 -3.92 4.99
C ARG A 288 -8.12 -4.13 6.30
N TRP A 289 -9.32 -4.73 6.22
CA TRP A 289 -10.06 -5.19 7.40
C TRP A 289 -9.25 -6.11 8.32
N THR A 290 -8.38 -6.97 7.77
CA THR A 290 -7.58 -7.92 8.55
C THR A 290 -6.61 -7.27 9.53
N HIS A 291 -6.26 -6.00 9.32
CA HIS A 291 -5.29 -5.28 10.16
C HIS A 291 -5.96 -4.45 11.26
N VAL A 292 -7.30 -4.46 11.36
CA VAL A 292 -8.01 -3.79 12.46
C VAL A 292 -7.53 -4.30 13.82
N SER A 293 -7.21 -5.60 13.92
CA SER A 293 -6.67 -6.21 15.13
C SER A 293 -5.32 -5.62 15.55
N VAL A 294 -4.49 -5.20 14.60
CA VAL A 294 -3.19 -4.56 14.87
C VAL A 294 -3.42 -3.17 15.45
N ALA A 295 -4.34 -2.39 14.88
CA ALA A 295 -4.74 -1.11 15.46
C ALA A 295 -5.27 -1.31 16.88
N LEU A 296 -6.31 -2.13 17.07
CA LEU A 296 -6.88 -2.40 18.40
C LEU A 296 -5.84 -2.89 19.42
N SER A 297 -4.90 -3.75 19.00
CA SER A 297 -3.81 -4.20 19.86
C SER A 297 -2.91 -3.05 20.30
N ALA A 298 -2.57 -2.12 19.40
CA ALA A 298 -1.79 -0.94 19.76
C ALA A 298 -2.53 -0.05 20.78
N MET A 299 -3.85 0.10 20.65
CA MET A 299 -4.66 0.83 21.63
C MET A 299 -4.69 0.13 22.99
N LEU A 300 -4.83 -1.20 23.03
CA LEU A 300 -4.80 -1.97 24.27
C LEU A 300 -3.44 -1.88 24.97
N VAL A 301 -2.34 -1.95 24.21
CA VAL A 301 -0.99 -1.74 24.75
C VAL A 301 -0.85 -0.33 25.31
N TYR A 302 -1.41 0.68 24.63
CA TYR A 302 -1.43 2.04 25.13
C TYR A 302 -2.20 2.20 26.44
N LEU A 303 -3.38 1.59 26.56
CA LEU A 303 -4.13 1.57 27.82
C LEU A 303 -3.30 0.90 28.94
N GLY A 304 -2.62 -0.20 28.63
CA GLY A 304 -1.68 -0.84 29.57
C GLY A 304 -0.58 0.11 30.03
N LEU A 305 0.00 0.90 29.12
CA LEU A 305 0.99 1.93 29.45
C LEU A 305 0.40 3.01 30.37
N VAL A 306 -0.81 3.51 30.09
CA VAL A 306 -1.47 4.51 30.94
C VAL A 306 -1.67 3.99 32.37
N TYR A 307 -2.18 2.78 32.54
CA TYR A 307 -2.36 2.18 33.87
C TYR A 307 -1.04 1.86 34.56
N MET A 308 0.00 1.51 33.80
CA MET A 308 1.34 1.34 34.35
C MET A 308 1.88 2.66 34.93
N MET A 309 1.63 3.79 34.27
CA MET A 309 2.04 5.11 34.79
C MET A 309 1.33 5.48 36.09
N VAL A 310 0.04 5.17 36.20
CA VAL A 310 -0.71 5.33 37.46
C VAL A 310 -0.11 4.44 38.55
N GLY A 311 0.16 3.16 38.25
CA GLY A 311 0.69 2.23 39.23
C GLY A 311 2.11 2.54 39.73
N LEU A 312 2.96 3.13 38.88
CA LEU A 312 4.36 3.42 39.23
C LEU A 312 4.59 4.84 39.74
N TYR A 313 3.85 5.82 39.23
CA TYR A 313 4.12 7.24 39.46
C TYR A 313 2.92 8.02 40.00
N ASP A 314 1.78 7.37 40.24
CA ASP A 314 0.50 8.02 40.56
C ASP A 314 0.14 9.14 39.56
N PHE A 315 0.49 8.91 38.30
CA PHE A 315 0.38 9.90 37.23
C PHE A 315 -0.65 9.45 36.18
N TYR A 316 -1.72 10.23 36.07
CA TYR A 316 -2.71 10.06 35.01
C TYR A 316 -2.30 10.85 33.78
N VAL A 317 -2.01 10.14 32.68
CA VAL A 317 -1.60 10.76 31.39
C VAL A 317 -2.65 11.75 30.89
N TYR A 318 -3.93 11.46 31.14
CA TYR A 318 -5.03 12.38 30.85
C TYR A 318 -6.02 12.43 32.01
N PRO A 319 -6.64 13.60 32.30
CA PRO A 319 -7.59 13.75 33.40
C PRO A 319 -8.79 12.80 33.30
N PHE A 320 -9.25 12.48 32.08
CA PHE A 320 -10.38 11.58 31.85
C PHE A 320 -10.09 10.10 32.17
N PHE A 321 -8.83 9.73 32.45
CA PHE A 321 -8.48 8.41 32.99
C PHE A 321 -8.46 8.37 34.52
N SER A 322 -8.64 9.51 35.19
CA SER A 322 -8.65 9.57 36.64
C SER A 322 -9.94 9.01 37.22
N VAL A 323 -9.82 7.90 37.94
CA VAL A 323 -10.91 7.30 38.71
C VAL A 323 -11.36 8.23 39.84
N GLN A 324 -10.49 9.11 40.34
CA GLN A 324 -10.86 10.09 41.37
C GLN A 324 -11.82 11.15 40.85
N TYR A 325 -11.67 11.58 39.59
CA TYR A 325 -12.53 12.60 38.99
C TYR A 325 -13.81 12.02 38.37
N PHE A 326 -13.72 10.87 37.69
CA PHE A 326 -14.84 10.32 36.91
C PHE A 326 -15.43 9.02 37.45
N GLY A 327 -14.85 8.45 38.51
CA GLY A 327 -15.19 7.11 38.98
C GLY A 327 -14.80 6.01 38.00
N ALA A 328 -14.83 4.75 38.45
CA ALA A 328 -14.46 3.62 37.60
C ALA A 328 -15.40 3.46 36.39
N GLY A 329 -16.70 3.73 36.58
CA GLY A 329 -17.70 3.70 35.52
C GLY A 329 -17.46 4.75 34.43
N GLY A 330 -17.11 5.99 34.81
CA GLY A 330 -16.81 7.05 33.86
C GLY A 330 -15.57 6.76 33.02
N VAL A 331 -14.49 6.27 33.65
CA VAL A 331 -13.27 5.86 32.94
C VAL A 331 -13.57 4.70 31.97
N ALA A 332 -14.37 3.72 32.37
CA ALA A 332 -14.78 2.63 31.49
C ALA A 332 -15.55 3.13 30.25
N VAL A 333 -16.47 4.09 30.43
CA VAL A 333 -17.19 4.73 29.32
C VAL A 333 -16.23 5.44 28.37
N PHE A 334 -15.24 6.19 28.89
CA PHE A 334 -14.23 6.82 28.03
C PHE A 334 -13.42 5.80 27.23
N CYS A 335 -12.99 4.69 27.85
CA CYS A 335 -12.27 3.63 27.14
C CYS A 335 -13.10 3.03 25.99
N VAL A 336 -14.40 2.79 26.21
CA VAL A 336 -15.32 2.28 25.18
C VAL A 336 -15.50 3.32 24.06
N LEU A 337 -15.73 4.60 24.41
CA LEU A 337 -15.86 5.67 23.42
C LEU A 337 -14.61 5.82 22.55
N LEU A 338 -13.41 5.72 23.14
CA LEU A 338 -12.15 5.76 22.38
C LEU A 338 -12.04 4.59 21.41
N LEU A 339 -12.45 3.39 21.85
CA LEU A 339 -12.48 2.20 21.01
C LEU A 339 -13.49 2.35 19.86
N ASP A 340 -14.68 2.86 20.15
CA ASP A 340 -15.74 3.08 19.16
C ASP A 340 -15.32 4.11 18.11
N VAL A 341 -14.72 5.23 18.53
CA VAL A 341 -14.19 6.25 17.60
C VAL A 341 -13.08 5.68 16.72
N ALA A 342 -12.17 4.87 17.28
CA ALA A 342 -11.14 4.20 16.49
C ALA A 342 -11.73 3.20 15.48
N ALA A 343 -12.75 2.42 15.88
CA ALA A 343 -13.43 1.48 15.01
C ALA A 343 -14.20 2.19 13.88
N ILE A 344 -14.94 3.25 14.19
CA ILE A 344 -15.65 4.07 13.21
C ILE A 344 -14.65 4.72 12.23
N SER A 345 -13.57 5.29 12.75
CA SER A 345 -12.47 5.84 11.93
C SER A 345 -11.94 4.79 10.96
N TRP A 346 -11.73 3.56 11.42
CA TRP A 346 -11.29 2.45 10.57
C TRP A 346 -12.25 2.16 9.41
N VAL A 347 -13.56 2.07 9.68
CA VAL A 347 -14.59 1.84 8.65
C VAL A 347 -14.62 2.98 7.64
N VAL A 348 -14.59 4.23 8.12
CA VAL A 348 -14.56 5.41 7.26
C VAL A 348 -13.32 5.41 6.37
N LEU A 349 -12.15 5.07 6.92
CA LEU A 349 -10.92 4.95 6.15
C LEU A 349 -11.02 3.87 5.08
N LEU A 350 -11.63 2.70 5.37
CA LEU A 350 -11.86 1.68 4.35
C LEU A 350 -12.74 2.19 3.20
N MET A 351 -13.80 2.93 3.52
CA MET A 351 -14.67 3.56 2.51
C MET A 351 -13.89 4.58 1.67
N ILE A 352 -13.09 5.43 2.30
CA ILE A 352 -12.24 6.43 1.63
C ILE A 352 -11.23 5.75 0.70
N HIS A 353 -10.56 4.70 1.16
CA HIS A 353 -9.58 3.97 0.34
C HIS A 353 -10.24 3.27 -0.84
N HIS A 354 -11.39 2.62 -0.63
CA HIS A 354 -12.14 1.99 -1.70
C HIS A 354 -12.60 3.01 -2.75
N TRP A 355 -13.13 4.14 -2.29
CA TRP A 355 -13.54 5.24 -3.17
C TRP A 355 -12.34 5.82 -3.94
N ARG A 356 -11.25 6.16 -3.25
CA ARG A 356 -10.02 6.71 -3.83
C ARG A 356 -9.45 5.79 -4.91
N ASP A 357 -9.34 4.50 -4.62
CA ASP A 357 -8.76 3.52 -5.53
C ASP A 357 -9.63 3.32 -6.78
N LYS A 358 -10.96 3.51 -6.67
CA LYS A 358 -11.89 3.54 -7.81
C LYS A 358 -11.82 4.84 -8.60
N ALA A 359 -11.71 5.99 -7.92
CA ALA A 359 -11.69 7.32 -8.52
C ALA A 359 -10.39 7.60 -9.29
N TYR A 360 -9.26 7.04 -8.85
CA TYR A 360 -7.95 7.25 -9.45
C TYR A 360 -7.39 5.96 -10.07
N PRO A 361 -7.88 5.56 -11.27
CA PRO A 361 -7.29 4.43 -11.98
C PRO A 361 -5.81 4.69 -12.28
N ARG A 362 -5.01 3.63 -12.39
CA ARG A 362 -3.54 3.67 -12.57
C ARG A 362 -3.17 4.54 -13.79
N LYS A 363 -2.91 5.83 -13.58
CA LYS A 363 -2.44 6.74 -14.64
C LYS A 363 -0.98 6.47 -15.02
N TRP A 364 -0.17 6.09 -14.04
CA TRP A 364 1.24 5.82 -14.24
C TRP A 364 1.46 4.31 -14.33
N PRO A 365 2.03 3.78 -15.44
CA PRO A 365 2.47 2.40 -15.45
C PRO A 365 3.46 2.24 -14.29
N PRO A 366 3.35 1.18 -13.48
CA PRO A 366 4.31 0.96 -12.43
C PRO A 366 5.69 0.95 -13.08
N VAL A 367 6.60 1.79 -12.59
CA VAL A 367 8.02 1.64 -12.91
C VAL A 367 8.35 0.24 -12.41
N GLN A 368 8.50 -0.71 -13.34
CA GLN A 368 8.71 -2.10 -13.00
C GLN A 368 10.05 -2.19 -12.27
N CYS A 369 10.00 -2.13 -10.94
CA CYS A 369 11.15 -2.42 -10.07
C CYS A 369 11.43 -3.94 -10.07
N THR A 370 10.57 -4.75 -10.69
CA THR A 370 10.84 -6.14 -11.08
C THR A 370 11.70 -6.15 -12.34
N PRO A 371 12.84 -6.87 -12.36
CA PRO A 371 13.60 -7.04 -13.59
C PRO A 371 12.67 -7.67 -14.63
N ILE A 372 12.64 -7.08 -15.83
CA ILE A 372 12.11 -7.76 -17.01
C ILE A 372 13.01 -8.99 -17.16
N ALA A 373 12.45 -10.19 -16.98
CA ALA A 373 13.17 -11.41 -17.27
C ALA A 373 13.62 -11.31 -18.74
N ALA A 374 14.95 -11.31 -18.94
CA ALA A 374 15.56 -11.23 -20.25
C ALA A 374 15.39 -12.54 -21.02
#